data_AF-A0A6H0CMS5-F1
#
_entry.id   AF-A0A6H0CMS5-F1
#
_cell.length_a   1.000
_cell.length_b   1.000
_cell.length_c   1.000
_cell.angle_alpha   90.00
_cell.angle_beta   90.00
_cell.angle_gamma   90.00
#
_symmetry.space_group_name_H-M   'P 1'
#
loop_
_entity.id
_entity.type
_entity.pdbx_description
1 polymer ?
#
loop_
_entity_poly.entity_id
_entity_poly.type
_entity_poly.pdbx_seq_one_letter_code
_entity_poly.pdbx_strand_id
1 'polypeptide(L)'
;MSEPYVRADSLPAPAVALLRAVHGALELPLPGLTDADERAYHVLMHDRASQARIILECVLIDGHELGPAAERLNTWTAELPVNYTPWTDGRGAV
;
A
#
# COMPACT_ATOMS: atom_id res chain seq x y z
N MET A 1 -16.18 -17.39 -22.30
CA MET A 1 -15.13 -18.17 -21.62
C MET A 1 -14.92 -17.51 -20.27
N SER A 2 -15.20 -18.19 -19.16
CA SER A 2 -14.88 -17.64 -17.84
C SER A 2 -13.38 -17.77 -17.63
N GLU A 3 -12.70 -16.65 -17.36
CA GLU A 3 -11.29 -16.68 -16.99
C GLU A 3 -11.11 -17.58 -15.76
N PRO A 4 -10.06 -18.42 -15.72
CA PRO A 4 -9.76 -19.20 -14.55
C PRO A 4 -9.42 -18.25 -13.39
N TYR A 5 -10.15 -18.38 -12.28
CA TYR A 5 -9.82 -17.66 -11.06
C TYR A 5 -8.43 -18.07 -10.58
N VAL A 6 -7.50 -17.11 -10.52
CA VAL A 6 -6.15 -17.32 -9.97
C VAL A 6 -6.17 -16.91 -8.51
N ARG A 7 -5.76 -17.83 -7.63
CA ARG A 7 -5.59 -17.52 -6.21
C ARG A 7 -4.20 -16.95 -5.95
N ALA A 8 -4.10 -16.01 -5.01
CA ALA A 8 -2.81 -15.37 -4.70
C ALA A 8 -1.74 -16.37 -4.23
N ASP A 9 -2.13 -17.43 -3.52
CA ASP A 9 -1.24 -18.51 -3.07
C ASP A 9 -0.67 -19.38 -4.22
N SER A 10 -1.29 -19.31 -5.41
CA SER A 10 -0.80 -19.98 -6.62
C SER A 10 0.18 -19.14 -7.45
N LEU A 11 0.41 -17.88 -7.07
CA LEU A 11 1.34 -16.99 -7.75
C LEU A 11 2.80 -17.26 -7.32
N PRO A 12 3.78 -16.95 -8.18
CA PRO A 12 5.18 -16.96 -7.78
C PRO A 12 5.43 -16.07 -6.56
N ALA A 13 6.31 -16.52 -5.66
CA ALA A 13 6.59 -15.80 -4.41
C ALA A 13 6.94 -14.30 -4.60
N PRO A 14 7.73 -13.88 -5.62
CA PRO A 14 8.00 -12.47 -5.85
C PRO A 14 6.75 -11.64 -6.21
N ALA A 15 5.78 -12.24 -6.92
CA ALA A 15 4.52 -11.56 -7.25
C ALA A 15 3.66 -11.36 -5.99
N VAL A 16 3.59 -12.38 -5.13
CA VAL A 16 2.89 -12.27 -3.83
C VAL A 16 3.57 -11.22 -2.93
N ALA A 17 4.90 -11.17 -2.93
CA ALA A 17 5.66 -10.17 -2.18
C ALA A 17 5.33 -8.75 -2.65
N LEU A 18 5.28 -8.50 -3.96
CA LEU A 18 4.89 -7.21 -4.51
C LEU A 18 3.44 -6.84 -4.15
N LEU A 19 2.49 -7.77 -4.29
CA LEU A 19 1.10 -7.54 -3.90
C LEU A 19 0.96 -7.18 -2.42
N ARG A 20 1.72 -7.85 -1.53
CA ARG A 20 1.77 -7.53 -0.10
C ARG A 20 2.40 -6.16 0.17
N ALA A 21 3.46 -5.79 -0.55
CA ALA A 21 4.07 -4.48 -0.41
C ALA A 21 3.12 -3.36 -0.85
N VAL A 22 2.38 -3.56 -1.96
CA VAL A 22 1.33 -2.62 -2.40
C VAL A 22 0.21 -2.54 -1.36
N HIS A 23 -0.26 -3.67 -0.83
CA HIS A 23 -1.23 -3.66 0.26
C HIS A 23 -0.73 -2.88 1.47
N GLY A 24 0.49 -3.16 1.95
CA GLY A 24 1.08 -2.47 3.11
C GLY A 24 1.32 -0.97 2.90
N ALA A 25 1.60 -0.54 1.67
CA ALA A 25 1.70 0.88 1.34
C ALA A 25 0.35 1.59 1.44
N LEU A 26 -0.73 0.93 1.01
CA LEU A 26 -2.09 1.50 0.98
C LEU A 26 -2.87 1.27 2.29
N GLU A 27 -2.42 0.35 3.12
CA GLU A 27 -3.01 0.05 4.42
C GLU A 27 -2.62 1.12 5.44
N LEU A 28 -3.55 2.05 5.65
CA LEU A 28 -3.45 3.11 6.63
C LEU A 28 -4.65 3.06 7.58
N PRO A 29 -4.45 3.23 8.89
CA PRO A 29 -5.58 3.35 9.80
C PRO A 29 -6.36 4.63 9.49
N LEU A 30 -7.67 4.62 9.73
CA LEU A 30 -8.48 5.83 9.59
C LEU A 30 -7.95 6.94 10.53
N PRO A 31 -7.96 8.21 10.10
CA PRO A 31 -7.55 9.32 10.96
C PRO A 31 -8.58 9.62 12.04
N GLY A 32 -8.12 10.18 13.16
CA GLY A 32 -8.97 10.87 14.11
C GLY A 32 -9.77 12.01 13.45
N LEU A 33 -10.81 12.48 14.15
CA LEU A 33 -11.80 13.43 13.60
C LEU A 33 -11.34 14.90 13.61
N THR A 34 -10.04 15.16 13.71
CA THR A 34 -9.52 16.53 13.65
C THR A 34 -9.11 16.86 12.22
N ASP A 35 -9.33 18.10 11.79
CA ASP A 35 -8.87 18.58 10.48
C ASP A 35 -7.36 18.34 10.26
N ALA A 36 -6.57 18.35 11.33
CA ALA A 36 -5.14 18.08 11.28
C ALA A 36 -4.85 16.60 11.00
N ASP A 37 -5.52 15.68 11.68
CA ASP A 37 -5.38 14.23 11.47
C ASP A 37 -5.89 13.83 10.08
N GLU A 38 -7.05 14.34 9.66
CA GLU A 38 -7.62 14.07 8.33
C GLU A 38 -6.69 14.56 7.20
N ARG A 39 -6.13 15.77 7.35
CA ARG A 39 -5.17 16.32 6.39
C ARG A 39 -3.89 15.50 6.35
N ALA A 40 -3.32 15.16 7.51
CA ALA A 40 -2.11 14.34 7.59
C ALA A 40 -2.33 12.95 6.97
N TYR A 41 -3.48 12.33 7.21
CA TYR A 41 -3.88 11.09 6.54
C TYR A 41 -3.95 11.22 5.02
N HIS A 42 -4.60 12.27 4.51
CA HIS A 42 -4.71 12.47 3.06
C HIS A 42 -3.36 12.70 2.40
N VAL A 43 -2.47 13.48 3.01
CA VAL A 43 -1.10 13.67 2.52
C VAL A 43 -0.37 12.33 2.51
N LEU A 44 -0.40 11.59 3.62
CA LEU A 44 0.31 10.31 3.73
C LEU A 44 -0.21 9.27 2.73
N MET A 45 -1.53 9.14 2.61
CA MET A 45 -2.16 8.24 1.65
C MET A 45 -1.73 8.60 0.23
N HIS A 46 -1.79 9.89 -0.13
CA HIS A 46 -1.41 10.36 -1.45
C HIS A 46 0.04 9.98 -1.77
N ASP A 47 0.97 10.25 -0.86
CA ASP A 47 2.39 9.98 -1.05
C ASP A 47 2.66 8.48 -1.22
N ARG A 48 2.10 7.63 -0.33
CA ARG A 48 2.29 6.17 -0.41
C ARG A 48 1.62 5.57 -1.65
N ALA A 49 0.45 6.07 -2.05
CA ALA A 49 -0.21 5.65 -3.29
C ALA A 49 0.59 6.06 -4.53
N SER A 50 1.20 7.24 -4.52
CA SER A 50 2.11 7.70 -5.58
C SER A 50 3.33 6.78 -5.69
N GLN A 51 3.96 6.44 -4.57
CA GLN A 51 5.08 5.48 -4.52
C GLN A 51 4.70 4.09 -5.06
N ALA A 52 3.54 3.56 -4.66
CA ALA A 52 3.05 2.28 -5.17
C ALA A 52 2.82 2.32 -6.69
N ARG A 53 2.26 3.42 -7.22
CA ARG A 53 2.07 3.62 -8.66
C ARG A 53 3.40 3.66 -9.42
N ILE A 54 4.40 4.37 -8.90
CA ILE A 54 5.75 4.42 -9.50
C ILE A 54 6.35 3.01 -9.58
N ILE A 55 6.27 2.24 -8.48
CA ILE A 55 6.80 0.89 -8.43
C ILE A 55 6.10 -0.04 -9.43
N LEU A 56 4.77 0.06 -9.55
CA LEU A 56 4.00 -0.71 -10.52
C LEU A 56 4.35 -0.34 -11.96
N GLU A 57 4.53 0.95 -12.27
CA GLU A 57 4.99 1.40 -13.60
C GLU A 57 6.34 0.78 -13.95
N CYS A 58 7.32 0.85 -13.02
CA CYS A 58 8.64 0.26 -13.22
C CYS A 58 8.59 -1.25 -13.50
N VAL A 59 7.68 -1.97 -12.85
CA VAL A 59 7.53 -3.41 -13.07
C VAL A 59 6.81 -3.72 -14.38
N LEU A 60 5.69 -3.04 -14.65
CA LEU A 60 4.79 -3.37 -15.76
C LEU A 60 5.27 -2.83 -17.10
N ILE A 61 5.97 -1.69 -17.09
CA ILE A 61 6.43 -0.99 -18.30
C ILE A 61 7.93 -1.14 -18.48
N ASP A 62 8.72 -0.89 -17.44
CA ASP A 62 10.19 -0.91 -17.54
C ASP A 62 10.81 -2.30 -17.31
N GLY A 63 10.00 -3.30 -16.95
CA GLY A 63 10.43 -4.69 -16.79
C GLY A 63 11.31 -4.94 -15.55
N HIS A 64 11.16 -4.14 -14.50
CA HIS A 64 11.90 -4.34 -13.25
C HIS A 64 11.51 -5.65 -12.55
N GLU A 65 12.49 -6.25 -11.87
CA GLU A 65 12.31 -7.46 -11.08
C GLU A 65 11.35 -7.26 -9.90
N LEU A 66 10.39 -8.17 -9.73
CA LEU A 66 9.31 -8.07 -8.73
C LEU A 66 9.82 -8.03 -7.29
N GLY A 67 10.82 -8.85 -6.96
CA GLY A 67 11.37 -8.95 -5.60
C GLY A 67 12.02 -7.63 -5.15
N PRO A 68 13.04 -7.13 -5.86
CA PRO A 68 13.66 -5.83 -5.56
C PRO A 68 12.67 -4.66 -5.58
N ALA A 69 11.67 -4.68 -6.48
CA ALA A 69 10.62 -3.69 -6.51
C ALA A 69 9.77 -3.69 -5.21
N ALA A 70 9.41 -4.88 -4.71
CA ALA A 70 8.70 -5.02 -3.45
C ALA A 70 9.53 -4.52 -2.25
N GLU A 71 10.82 -4.87 -2.19
CA GLU A 71 11.74 -4.38 -1.15
C GLU A 71 11.87 -2.87 -1.15
N ARG A 72 11.96 -2.26 -2.35
CA ARG A 72 12.01 -0.81 -2.51
C ARG A 72 10.74 -0.14 -2.00
N LEU A 73 9.56 -0.66 -2.35
CA LEU A 73 8.30 -0.11 -1.88
C LEU A 73 8.16 -0.20 -0.36
N ASN A 74 8.57 -1.32 0.23
CA ASN A 74 8.60 -1.48 1.69
C ASN A 74 9.52 -0.45 2.36
N THR A 75 10.69 -0.20 1.76
CA THR A 75 11.64 0.82 2.26
C THR A 75 11.01 2.21 2.24
N TRP A 76 10.43 2.61 1.10
CA TRP A 76 9.76 3.91 0.96
C TRP A 76 8.55 4.07 1.89
N THR A 77 7.79 3.00 2.08
CA THR A 77 6.65 2.98 3.01
C THR A 77 7.11 3.19 4.46
N ALA A 78 8.25 2.59 4.83
CA ALA A 78 8.83 2.74 6.17
C ALA A 78 9.38 4.16 6.44
N GLU A 79 9.82 4.86 5.40
CA GLU A 79 10.26 6.27 5.48
C GLU A 79 9.10 7.25 5.70
N LEU A 80 7.86 6.80 5.44
CA LEU A 80 6.64 7.58 5.61
C LEU A 80 5.75 6.95 6.68
N PRO A 81 6.12 6.96 7.97
CA PRO A 81 5.30 6.37 9.03
C PRO A 81 3.99 7.15 9.24
N VAL A 82 3.00 6.49 9.85
CA VAL A 82 1.78 7.15 10.32
C VAL A 82 2.15 8.26 11.30
N ASN A 83 1.69 9.48 11.02
CA ASN A 83 2.05 10.70 11.75
C ASN A 83 0.84 11.48 12.27
N TYR A 84 -0.35 10.89 12.19
CA TYR A 84 -1.60 11.37 12.75
C TYR A 84 -2.09 10.43 13.84
N THR A 85 -3.06 10.87 14.64
CA THR A 85 -3.69 10.02 15.64
C THR A 85 -4.67 9.07 14.95
N PRO A 86 -4.45 7.74 14.99
CA PRO A 86 -5.40 6.79 14.43
C PRO A 86 -6.73 6.85 15.17
N TRP A 87 -7.82 6.74 14.43
CA TRP A 87 -9.13 6.55 15.02
C TRP A 87 -9.20 5.17 15.69
N THR A 88 -9.38 5.17 17.01
CA THR A 88 -9.68 3.96 17.77
C THR A 88 -11.17 3.87 17.96
N ASP A 89 -11.74 2.78 17.47
CA ASP A 89 -13.13 2.50 17.69
C ASP A 89 -13.36 2.21 19.18
N GLY A 90 -14.18 3.00 19.87
CA GLY A 90 -14.86 2.42 21.03
C GLY A 90 -15.78 1.27 20.60
N ARG A 91 -16.17 1.29 19.32
CA ARG A 91 -16.89 0.35 18.44
C ARG A 91 -17.02 1.07 17.08
N GLY A 92 -16.76 0.36 15.97
CA GLY A 92 -16.76 0.83 14.57
C GLY A 92 -17.79 1.91 14.19
N ALA A 93 -17.44 2.84 13.27
CA ALA A 93 -18.39 3.75 12.65
C ALA A 93 -19.45 2.91 11.93
N VAL A 94 -20.71 3.07 12.36
CA VAL A 94 -21.92 2.41 11.84
C VAL A 94 -22.46 3.13 10.61
#